data_AF-A0A3C0AUN4-F1
#
_entry.id   AF-A0A3C0AUN4-F1
#
_cell.length_a   1.000
_cell.length_b   1.000
_cell.length_c   1.000
_cell.angle_alpha   90.00
_cell.angle_beta   90.00
_cell.angle_gamma   90.00
#
_symmetry.space_group_name_H-M   'P 1'
#
loop_
_entity.id
_entity.type
_entity.pdbx_description
1 polymer ?
#
loop_
_entity_poly.entity_id
_entity_poly.type
_entity_poly.pdbx_seq_one_letter_code
_entity_poly.pdbx_strand_id
1 'polypeptide(L)'
;MHSVSNFLLLAACIFIPASLQSVVMAEETMPVRVAILDFPASGSQGYRNLQRFLIPKNGFESTVISPEAIRKGDLKNFDVVIMPGGSGSGQAKALKPEGRAAVRTFVKNGGGYVGICAGAYLASSHYEWSLDLINARVWDRSHWNRGKSNVTIQLTPVGSEVLSNTNSKYNIYYSNGPLLVPDNQPDLPGYEVLATFESEVANN
;
A
#
# COMPACT_ATOMS: atom_id res chain seq x y z
N MET A 1 43.63 46.14 -55.76
CA MET A 1 44.35 46.78 -54.63
C MET A 1 43.35 47.69 -53.92
N HIS A 2 43.44 47.77 -52.58
CA HIS A 2 42.41 48.22 -51.62
C HIS A 2 41.45 47.08 -51.22
N SER A 3 41.13 46.83 -49.96
CA SER A 3 41.48 47.48 -48.69
C SER A 3 41.33 46.45 -47.57
N VAL A 4 42.26 46.44 -46.62
CA VAL A 4 42.15 45.68 -45.37
C VAL A 4 41.20 46.47 -44.46
N SER A 5 40.15 45.84 -43.94
CA SER A 5 39.23 46.48 -43.00
C SER A 5 39.54 46.00 -41.58
N ASN A 6 39.84 46.95 -40.71
CA ASN A 6 40.11 46.77 -39.28
C ASN A 6 38.95 46.04 -38.58
N PHE A 7 39.28 45.00 -37.83
CA PHE A 7 38.41 44.37 -36.83
C PHE A 7 38.31 45.29 -35.61
N LEU A 8 37.11 45.77 -35.29
CA LEU A 8 36.80 46.26 -33.94
C LEU A 8 36.51 45.06 -33.04
N LEU A 9 37.36 44.81 -32.04
CA LEU A 9 37.02 43.95 -30.90
C LEU A 9 36.15 44.77 -29.93
N LEU A 10 34.87 44.45 -29.82
CA LEU A 10 34.07 44.82 -28.65
C LEU A 10 34.13 43.65 -27.66
N ALA A 11 34.92 43.81 -26.61
CA ALA A 11 34.85 42.96 -25.43
C ALA A 11 33.65 43.39 -24.59
N ALA A 12 32.52 42.69 -24.72
CA ALA A 12 31.41 42.80 -23.78
C ALA A 12 31.64 41.83 -22.62
N CYS A 13 32.22 42.34 -21.53
CA CYS A 13 32.21 41.64 -20.25
C CYS A 13 30.78 41.62 -19.71
N ILE A 14 30.05 40.54 -19.99
CA ILE A 14 28.76 40.29 -19.36
C ILE A 14 29.03 39.83 -17.93
N PHE A 15 28.92 40.76 -16.98
CA PHE A 15 28.79 40.45 -15.57
C PHE A 15 27.45 39.72 -15.37
N ILE A 16 27.51 38.40 -15.17
CA ILE A 16 26.34 37.63 -14.75
C ILE A 16 26.15 37.89 -13.25
N PRO A 17 25.04 38.49 -12.80
CA PRO A 17 24.78 38.64 -11.37
C PRO A 17 24.63 37.25 -10.73
N ALA A 18 25.29 37.05 -9.60
CA ALA A 18 25.32 35.81 -8.82
C ALA A 18 23.98 35.45 -8.14
N SER A 19 22.84 35.77 -8.75
CA SER A 19 21.50 35.63 -8.16
C SER A 19 20.59 34.64 -8.90
N LEU A 20 21.14 33.76 -9.74
CA LEU A 20 20.46 32.55 -10.21
C LEU A 20 21.25 31.29 -9.84
N GLN A 21 21.55 31.13 -8.55
CA GLN A 21 21.57 29.78 -8.01
C GLN A 21 20.11 29.37 -7.89
N SER A 22 19.64 28.65 -8.89
CA SER A 22 18.42 27.86 -8.82
C SER A 22 18.46 27.06 -7.53
N VAL A 23 17.75 27.54 -6.51
CA VAL A 23 17.44 26.75 -5.33
C VAL A 23 16.50 25.69 -5.85
N VAL A 24 17.06 24.54 -6.21
CA VAL A 24 16.32 23.30 -6.28
C VAL A 24 15.92 23.03 -4.83
N MET A 25 14.82 23.64 -4.39
CA MET A 25 14.14 23.20 -3.19
C MET A 25 13.68 21.80 -3.52
N ALA A 26 14.33 20.79 -2.92
CA ALA A 26 13.72 19.48 -2.84
C ALA A 26 12.32 19.70 -2.27
N GLU A 27 11.28 19.27 -2.97
CA GLU A 27 9.98 19.09 -2.32
C GLU A 27 10.24 18.20 -1.11
N GLU A 28 10.22 18.77 0.10
CA GLU A 28 10.08 17.95 1.30
C GLU A 28 8.65 17.42 1.27
N THR A 29 8.46 16.31 0.54
CA THR A 29 7.22 15.57 0.56
C THR A 29 6.98 15.13 1.99
N MET A 30 5.91 15.64 2.62
CA MET A 30 5.54 15.21 3.97
C MET A 30 5.40 13.69 3.99
N PRO A 31 5.93 13.01 5.03
CA PRO A 31 5.88 11.57 5.09
C PRO A 31 4.42 11.09 5.16
N VAL A 32 4.13 9.98 4.49
CA VAL A 32 2.83 9.32 4.57
C VAL A 32 2.66 8.76 5.98
N ARG A 33 1.60 9.16 6.68
CA ARG A 33 1.29 8.71 8.04
C ARG A 33 0.56 7.38 7.99
N VAL A 34 1.19 6.34 8.52
CA VAL A 34 0.71 4.97 8.43
C VAL A 34 0.30 4.45 9.80
N ALA A 35 -0.96 4.08 9.95
CA ALA A 35 -1.44 3.30 11.08
C ALA A 35 -1.25 1.81 10.81
N ILE A 36 -0.62 1.06 11.72
CA ILE A 36 -0.46 -0.39 11.61
C ILE A 36 -1.20 -1.06 12.75
N LEU A 37 -2.22 -1.86 12.44
CA LEU A 37 -3.01 -2.55 13.47
C LEU A 37 -2.14 -3.58 14.22
N ASP A 38 -2.14 -3.52 15.55
CA ASP A 38 -1.71 -4.62 16.41
C ASP A 38 -2.54 -4.70 17.70
N PHE A 39 -2.62 -5.89 18.29
CA PHE A 39 -3.28 -6.16 19.56
C PHE A 39 -2.75 -7.46 20.17
N PRO A 40 -2.83 -7.68 21.50
CA PRO A 40 -2.20 -8.84 22.16
C PRO A 40 -2.56 -10.21 21.57
N ALA A 41 -3.79 -10.37 21.06
CA ALA A 41 -4.27 -11.61 20.46
C ALA A 41 -4.06 -11.70 18.93
N SER A 42 -3.32 -10.76 18.32
CA SER A 42 -3.07 -10.74 16.87
C SER A 42 -2.23 -11.94 16.42
N GLY A 43 -1.34 -12.44 17.32
CA GLY A 43 -0.42 -13.54 17.05
C GLY A 43 0.59 -13.25 15.93
N SER A 44 0.71 -11.99 15.51
CA SER A 44 1.43 -11.58 14.31
C SER A 44 2.58 -10.65 14.64
N GLN A 45 3.76 -10.92 14.07
CA GLN A 45 4.90 -9.99 14.10
C GLN A 45 4.87 -9.02 12.90
N GLY A 46 3.75 -8.96 12.18
CA GLY A 46 3.60 -8.17 10.95
C GLY A 46 3.97 -6.70 11.15
N TYR A 47 3.55 -6.09 12.26
CA TYR A 47 3.86 -4.68 12.53
C TYR A 47 5.36 -4.42 12.68
N ARG A 48 6.12 -5.31 13.33
CA ARG A 48 7.58 -5.14 13.50
C ARG A 48 8.30 -5.18 12.17
N ASN A 49 7.88 -6.09 11.28
CA ASN A 49 8.46 -6.19 9.94
C ASN A 49 8.13 -4.96 9.09
N LEU A 50 6.89 -4.47 9.17
CA LEU A 50 6.46 -3.25 8.48
C LEU A 50 7.25 -2.02 8.96
N GLN A 51 7.41 -1.84 10.28
CA GLN A 51 8.15 -0.72 10.86
C GLN A 51 9.65 -0.69 10.50
N ARG A 52 10.24 -1.81 10.03
CA ARG A 52 11.62 -1.82 9.56
C ARG A 52 11.84 -1.02 8.28
N PHE A 53 10.81 -0.87 7.45
CA PHE A 53 10.92 -0.19 6.16
C PHE A 53 9.91 0.95 5.95
N LEU A 54 8.86 1.04 6.76
CA LEU A 54 7.98 2.19 6.84
C LEU A 54 8.56 3.24 7.79
N ILE A 55 9.71 3.78 7.38
CA ILE A 55 10.52 4.74 8.14
C ILE A 55 10.63 6.08 7.39
N PRO A 56 11.00 7.18 8.09
CA PRO A 56 11.06 8.50 7.46
C PRO A 56 11.98 8.59 6.25
N LYS A 57 13.11 7.85 6.27
CA LYS A 57 14.03 7.76 5.12
C LYS A 57 13.35 7.27 3.83
N ASN A 58 12.30 6.48 3.96
CA ASN A 58 11.52 5.94 2.85
C ASN A 58 10.22 6.75 2.61
N GLY A 59 10.05 7.90 3.26
CA GLY A 59 8.87 8.75 3.11
C GLY A 59 7.66 8.35 3.97
N PHE A 60 7.86 7.60 5.06
CA PHE A 60 6.77 7.11 5.90
C PHE A 60 6.96 7.45 7.38
N GLU A 61 5.87 7.74 8.06
CA GLU A 61 5.79 7.79 9.52
C GLU A 61 4.81 6.72 10.00
N SER A 62 5.30 5.62 10.58
CA SER A 62 4.45 4.50 10.97
C SER A 62 4.22 4.41 12.48
N THR A 63 2.96 4.27 12.87
CA THR A 63 2.51 4.14 14.26
C THR A 63 1.69 2.86 14.43
N VAL A 64 1.97 2.09 15.49
CA VAL A 64 1.11 0.96 15.87
C VAL A 64 -0.18 1.48 16.50
N ILE A 65 -1.33 1.05 15.99
CA ILE A 65 -2.65 1.44 16.48
C ILE A 65 -3.40 0.24 17.05
N SER A 66 -4.09 0.44 18.17
CA SER A 66 -4.94 -0.59 18.77
C SER A 66 -6.36 -0.57 18.20
N PRO A 67 -7.11 -1.68 18.31
CA PRO A 67 -8.53 -1.71 17.98
C PRO A 67 -9.34 -0.67 18.77
N GLU A 68 -8.97 -0.40 20.02
CA GLU A 68 -9.59 0.61 20.88
C GLU A 68 -9.41 2.02 20.31
N ALA A 69 -8.21 2.36 19.85
CA ALA A 69 -7.91 3.65 19.23
C ALA A 69 -8.68 3.84 17.91
N ILE A 70 -8.75 2.79 17.09
CA ILE A 70 -9.56 2.81 15.86
C ILE A 70 -11.03 3.09 16.20
N ARG A 71 -11.60 2.42 17.21
CA ARG A 71 -12.99 2.67 17.67
C ARG A 71 -13.21 4.09 18.16
N LYS A 72 -12.18 4.74 18.71
CA LYS A 72 -12.24 6.14 19.17
C LYS A 72 -12.08 7.16 18.04
N GLY A 73 -11.86 6.70 16.80
CA GLY A 73 -11.75 7.56 15.63
C GLY A 73 -10.35 8.09 15.35
N ASP A 74 -9.32 7.47 15.92
CA ASP A 74 -7.93 7.93 15.80
C ASP A 74 -7.36 7.77 14.37
N LEU A 75 -8.04 7.02 13.50
CA LEU A 75 -7.69 6.88 12.07
C LEU A 75 -7.67 8.22 11.32
N LYS A 76 -8.39 9.24 11.79
CA LYS A 76 -8.37 10.59 11.20
C LYS A 76 -6.98 11.25 11.19
N ASN A 77 -6.04 10.74 11.98
CA ASN A 77 -4.68 11.26 12.08
C ASN A 77 -3.71 10.59 11.08
N PHE A 78 -4.20 9.70 10.23
CA PHE A 78 -3.40 8.89 9.32
C PHE A 78 -3.87 9.02 7.88
N ASP A 79 -2.98 8.71 6.95
CA ASP A 79 -3.26 8.69 5.52
C ASP A 79 -3.59 7.26 5.05
N VAL A 80 -2.98 6.26 5.69
CA VAL A 80 -3.16 4.84 5.37
C VAL A 80 -3.30 4.00 6.64
N VAL A 81 -4.21 3.02 6.63
CA VAL A 81 -4.25 1.94 7.63
C VAL A 81 -3.79 0.62 7.01
N ILE A 82 -2.84 -0.04 7.67
CA ILE A 82 -2.36 -1.37 7.31
C ILE A 82 -2.94 -2.39 8.29
N MET A 83 -3.64 -3.38 7.72
CA MET A 83 -4.11 -4.57 8.42
C MET A 83 -3.15 -5.72 8.08
N PRO A 84 -2.24 -6.11 9.01
CA PRO A 84 -1.20 -7.09 8.72
C PRO A 84 -1.76 -8.52 8.63
N GLY A 85 -0.86 -9.50 8.45
CA GLY A 85 -1.19 -10.92 8.59
C GLY A 85 -1.61 -11.30 10.01
N GLY A 86 -2.15 -12.50 10.19
CA GLY A 86 -2.68 -12.99 11.47
C GLY A 86 -3.99 -13.75 11.27
N SER A 87 -5.02 -13.42 12.05
CA SER A 87 -6.38 -13.94 11.89
C SER A 87 -7.34 -12.83 11.45
N GLY A 88 -7.96 -12.94 10.27
CA GLY A 88 -8.90 -11.93 9.76
C GLY A 88 -10.16 -11.81 10.63
N SER A 89 -10.72 -12.95 11.04
CA SER A 89 -11.82 -12.98 12.01
C SER A 89 -11.39 -12.48 13.40
N GLY A 90 -10.13 -12.73 13.80
CA GLY A 90 -9.54 -12.19 15.02
C GLY A 90 -9.44 -10.67 14.99
N GLN A 91 -8.97 -10.09 13.87
CA GLN A 91 -8.94 -8.65 13.63
C GLN A 91 -10.34 -8.06 13.69
N ALA A 92 -11.31 -8.65 12.98
CA ALA A 92 -12.70 -8.21 13.02
C ALA A 92 -13.32 -8.25 14.43
N LYS A 93 -13.08 -9.34 15.18
CA LYS A 93 -13.51 -9.49 16.57
C LYS A 93 -12.90 -8.44 17.48
N ALA A 94 -11.60 -8.18 17.32
CA ALA A 94 -10.89 -7.19 18.11
C ALA A 94 -11.39 -5.76 17.81
N LEU A 95 -11.69 -5.45 16.54
CA LEU A 95 -12.27 -4.18 16.12
C LEU A 95 -13.68 -3.95 16.65
N LYS A 96 -14.49 -5.02 16.79
CA LYS A 96 -15.94 -4.96 17.04
C LYS A 96 -16.69 -4.26 15.89
N PRO A 97 -18.04 -4.24 15.87
CA PRO A 97 -18.80 -3.56 14.81
C PRO A 97 -18.40 -2.09 14.63
N GLU A 98 -18.09 -1.38 15.71
CA GLU A 98 -17.74 0.04 15.69
C GLU A 98 -16.39 0.28 15.02
N GLY A 99 -15.38 -0.56 15.31
CA GLY A 99 -14.06 -0.43 14.70
C GLY A 99 -14.08 -0.78 13.21
N ARG A 100 -14.87 -1.79 12.82
CA ARG A 100 -15.09 -2.11 11.39
C ARG A 100 -15.76 -0.96 10.66
N ALA A 101 -16.77 -0.33 11.28
CA ALA A 101 -17.41 0.85 10.72
C ALA A 101 -16.45 2.04 10.61
N ALA A 102 -15.58 2.25 11.62
CA ALA A 102 -14.56 3.30 11.57
C ALA A 102 -13.57 3.10 10.41
N VAL A 103 -13.11 1.87 10.17
CA VAL A 103 -12.24 1.56 9.02
C VAL A 103 -12.95 1.81 7.69
N ARG A 104 -14.20 1.35 7.53
CA ARG A 104 -14.99 1.63 6.31
C ARG A 104 -15.15 3.13 6.06
N THR A 105 -15.50 3.89 7.09
CA THR A 105 -15.66 5.35 7.00
C THR A 105 -14.35 6.03 6.64
N PHE A 106 -13.23 5.60 7.24
CA PHE A 106 -11.90 6.10 6.90
C PHE A 106 -11.59 5.92 5.42
N VAL A 107 -11.80 4.72 4.87
CA VAL A 107 -11.58 4.43 3.45
C VAL A 107 -12.52 5.23 2.55
N LYS A 108 -13.81 5.28 2.90
CA LYS A 108 -14.81 6.07 2.16
C LYS A 108 -14.47 7.55 2.10
N ASN A 109 -13.78 8.07 3.11
CA ASN A 109 -13.35 9.47 3.19
C ASN A 109 -11.97 9.73 2.55
N GLY A 110 -11.43 8.78 1.78
CA GLY A 110 -10.17 8.94 1.05
C GLY A 110 -8.93 8.38 1.77
N GLY A 111 -9.09 7.75 2.94
CA GLY A 111 -8.01 7.05 3.61
C GLY A 111 -7.59 5.78 2.86
N GLY A 112 -6.29 5.50 2.77
CA GLY A 112 -5.78 4.30 2.14
C GLY A 112 -5.94 3.06 3.03
N TYR A 113 -6.18 1.89 2.43
CA TYR A 113 -6.20 0.62 3.13
C TYR A 113 -5.22 -0.36 2.49
N VAL A 114 -4.38 -1.00 3.30
CA VAL A 114 -3.50 -2.09 2.86
C VAL A 114 -3.78 -3.34 3.69
N GLY A 115 -4.33 -4.38 3.06
CA GLY A 115 -4.58 -5.67 3.69
C GLY A 115 -3.52 -6.70 3.30
N ILE A 116 -2.87 -7.32 4.27
CA ILE A 116 -1.85 -8.35 4.04
C ILE A 116 -2.33 -9.67 4.66
N CYS A 117 -2.41 -10.75 3.87
CA CYS A 117 -2.88 -12.06 4.34
C CYS A 117 -4.24 -11.91 5.07
N ALA A 118 -4.30 -12.03 6.40
CA ALA A 118 -5.50 -11.78 7.21
C ALA A 118 -6.19 -10.45 6.92
N GLY A 119 -5.43 -9.38 6.74
CA GLY A 119 -6.00 -8.09 6.36
C GLY A 119 -6.66 -8.14 4.97
N ALA A 120 -6.10 -8.89 4.02
CA ALA A 120 -6.73 -9.07 2.71
C ALA A 120 -8.04 -9.88 2.79
N TYR A 121 -8.10 -10.91 3.66
CA TYR A 121 -9.37 -11.58 3.95
C TYR A 121 -10.41 -10.60 4.54
N LEU A 122 -9.97 -9.74 5.46
CA LEU A 122 -10.83 -8.75 6.12
C LEU A 122 -11.38 -7.69 5.15
N ALA A 123 -10.62 -7.30 4.12
CA ALA A 123 -11.05 -6.34 3.11
C ALA A 123 -12.12 -6.89 2.12
N SER A 124 -12.11 -8.20 1.89
CA SER A 124 -13.02 -8.89 0.96
C SER A 124 -14.49 -8.71 1.33
N SER A 125 -15.41 -9.12 0.45
CA SER A 125 -16.86 -9.12 0.68
C SER A 125 -17.42 -10.51 1.06
N HIS A 126 -16.57 -11.43 1.54
CA HIS A 126 -16.94 -12.85 1.59
C HIS A 126 -17.45 -13.40 2.93
N TYR A 127 -17.16 -12.72 4.04
CA TYR A 127 -17.48 -13.22 5.38
C TYR A 127 -18.39 -12.23 6.11
N GLU A 128 -19.21 -12.69 7.07
CA GLU A 128 -20.04 -11.77 7.88
C GLU A 128 -19.23 -10.72 8.67
N TRP A 129 -17.97 -11.06 8.93
CA TRP A 129 -17.03 -10.19 9.63
C TRP A 129 -16.17 -9.33 8.69
N SER A 130 -16.34 -9.46 7.37
CA SER A 130 -15.71 -8.64 6.36
C SER A 130 -15.97 -7.14 6.55
N LEU A 131 -15.11 -6.35 5.94
CA LEU A 131 -15.26 -4.89 5.83
C LEU A 131 -16.00 -4.48 4.55
N ASP A 132 -16.12 -5.37 3.56
CA ASP A 132 -16.80 -5.11 2.30
C ASP A 132 -16.20 -3.88 1.58
N LEU A 133 -14.86 -3.81 1.51
CA LEU A 133 -14.17 -2.67 0.89
C LEU A 133 -14.08 -2.78 -0.62
N ILE A 134 -14.06 -4.02 -1.14
CA ILE A 134 -13.92 -4.33 -2.56
C ILE A 134 -14.87 -5.48 -2.94
N ASN A 135 -15.35 -5.47 -4.18
CA ASN A 135 -16.22 -6.51 -4.75
C ASN A 135 -15.41 -7.77 -5.11
N ALA A 136 -14.76 -8.36 -4.10
CA ALA A 136 -13.91 -9.53 -4.24
C ALA A 136 -14.21 -10.52 -3.12
N ARG A 137 -14.38 -11.80 -3.49
CA ARG A 137 -14.58 -12.89 -2.55
C ARG A 137 -13.40 -13.83 -2.51
N VAL A 138 -13.30 -14.61 -1.44
CA VAL A 138 -12.27 -15.64 -1.30
C VAL A 138 -12.70 -16.90 -2.06
N TRP A 139 -11.83 -17.37 -2.94
CA TRP A 139 -11.96 -18.67 -3.58
C TRP A 139 -11.61 -19.78 -2.58
N ASP A 140 -12.43 -20.83 -2.53
CA ASP A 140 -12.21 -22.04 -1.74
C ASP A 140 -11.96 -21.80 -0.23
N ARG A 141 -13.02 -21.36 0.47
CA ARG A 141 -12.98 -21.15 1.94
C ARG A 141 -12.60 -22.40 2.72
N SER A 142 -13.02 -23.58 2.24
CA SER A 142 -12.80 -24.88 2.89
C SER A 142 -11.31 -25.16 3.07
N HIS A 143 -10.50 -24.77 2.08
CA HIS A 143 -9.08 -25.06 2.06
C HIS A 143 -8.22 -23.80 2.17
N TRP A 144 -8.56 -22.92 3.12
CA TRP A 144 -7.79 -21.70 3.39
C TRP A 144 -6.33 -21.99 3.83
N ASN A 145 -6.08 -23.14 4.47
CA ASN A 145 -4.73 -23.57 4.89
C ASN A 145 -3.95 -24.23 3.75
N ARG A 146 -3.76 -23.49 2.66
CA ARG A 146 -3.14 -23.98 1.42
C ARG A 146 -1.67 -24.36 1.55
N GLY A 147 -0.96 -23.81 2.53
CA GLY A 147 0.45 -24.05 2.77
C GLY A 147 1.30 -22.79 2.71
N LYS A 148 2.62 -23.03 2.78
CA LYS A 148 3.65 -21.99 2.81
C LYS A 148 4.75 -22.34 1.83
N SER A 149 5.01 -21.46 0.86
CA SER A 149 6.10 -21.61 -0.09
C SER A 149 6.41 -20.26 -0.74
N ASN A 150 7.53 -20.20 -1.46
CA ASN A 150 7.70 -19.15 -2.44
C ASN A 150 6.82 -19.44 -3.66
N VAL A 151 6.14 -18.42 -4.15
CA VAL A 151 5.33 -18.46 -5.37
C VAL A 151 5.76 -17.34 -6.29
N THR A 152 5.55 -17.54 -7.59
CA THR A 152 5.73 -16.49 -8.58
C THR A 152 4.42 -15.74 -8.78
N ILE A 153 4.50 -14.41 -8.71
CA ILE A 153 3.45 -13.51 -9.19
C ILE A 153 3.92 -12.82 -10.46
N GLN A 154 2.96 -12.49 -11.33
CA GLN A 154 3.15 -11.71 -12.54
C GLN A 154 2.34 -10.42 -12.40
N LEU A 155 3.00 -9.28 -12.54
CA LEU A 155 2.36 -7.97 -12.58
C LEU A 155 1.54 -7.83 -13.88
N THR A 156 0.40 -7.17 -13.81
CA THR A 156 -0.30 -6.69 -15.00
C THR A 156 0.40 -5.44 -15.54
N PRO A 157 0.12 -4.98 -16.78
CA PRO A 157 0.67 -3.73 -17.28
C PRO A 157 0.42 -2.55 -16.34
N VAL A 158 -0.79 -2.43 -15.80
CA VAL A 158 -1.14 -1.40 -14.82
C VAL A 158 -0.39 -1.60 -13.50
N GLY A 159 -0.22 -2.85 -13.04
CA GLY A 159 0.61 -3.14 -11.87
C GLY A 159 2.07 -2.72 -12.02
N SER A 160 2.67 -2.93 -13.19
CA SER A 160 4.03 -2.47 -13.50
C SER A 160 4.14 -0.96 -13.50
N GLU A 161 3.15 -0.25 -14.04
CA GLU A 161 3.07 1.22 -14.01
C GLU A 161 2.95 1.76 -12.58
N VAL A 162 1.95 1.29 -11.83
CA VAL A 162 1.67 1.72 -10.46
C VAL A 162 2.86 1.48 -9.53
N LEU A 163 3.53 0.33 -9.66
CA LEU A 163 4.67 -0.02 -8.82
C LEU A 163 6.01 0.53 -9.34
N SER A 164 5.99 1.29 -10.45
CA SER A 164 7.19 1.87 -11.08
C SER A 164 8.32 0.84 -11.26
N ASN A 165 7.95 -0.36 -11.69
CA ASN A 165 8.82 -1.53 -11.69
C ASN A 165 9.01 -2.07 -13.10
N THR A 166 10.27 -2.31 -13.48
CA THR A 166 10.63 -2.83 -14.81
C THR A 166 10.52 -4.35 -14.90
N ASN A 167 10.61 -5.06 -13.77
CA ASN A 167 10.39 -6.50 -13.74
C ASN A 167 8.88 -6.79 -13.70
N SER A 168 8.45 -7.76 -14.51
CA SER A 168 7.06 -8.17 -14.55
C SER A 168 6.77 -9.39 -13.65
N LYS A 169 7.81 -10.12 -13.22
CA LYS A 169 7.67 -11.32 -12.37
C LYS A 169 8.45 -11.18 -11.08
N TYR A 170 7.84 -11.65 -9.99
CA TYR A 170 8.43 -11.63 -8.65
C TYR A 170 8.20 -12.95 -7.94
N ASN A 171 9.24 -13.44 -7.28
CA ASN A 171 9.11 -14.53 -6.32
C ASN A 171 8.81 -13.92 -4.95
N ILE A 172 7.64 -14.26 -4.41
CA ILE A 172 7.17 -13.76 -3.10
C ILE A 172 6.95 -14.93 -2.15
N TYR A 173 7.07 -14.66 -0.86
CA TYR A 173 6.69 -15.62 0.16
C TYR A 173 5.17 -15.63 0.34
N TYR A 174 4.55 -16.78 0.11
CA TYR A 174 3.12 -17.02 0.34
C TYR A 174 2.92 -17.88 1.59
N SER A 175 1.91 -17.51 2.40
CA SER A 175 1.50 -18.27 3.59
C SER A 175 0.01 -18.11 3.80
N ASN A 176 -0.80 -19.03 3.26
CA ASN A 176 -2.25 -19.11 3.45
C ASN A 176 -3.02 -17.82 3.11
N GLY A 177 -2.46 -16.94 2.27
CA GLY A 177 -3.13 -15.71 1.83
C GLY A 177 -4.37 -16.02 0.99
N PRO A 178 -5.36 -15.12 0.94
CA PRO A 178 -6.58 -15.38 0.17
C PRO A 178 -6.27 -15.44 -1.32
N LEU A 179 -6.92 -16.36 -2.02
CA LEU A 179 -7.10 -16.28 -3.47
C LEU A 179 -8.37 -15.48 -3.71
N LEU A 180 -8.24 -14.27 -4.23
CA LEU A 180 -9.38 -13.38 -4.46
C LEU A 180 -9.91 -13.54 -5.88
N VAL A 181 -11.22 -13.66 -6.00
CA VAL A 181 -11.95 -13.72 -7.27
C VAL A 181 -13.11 -12.72 -7.23
N PRO A 182 -13.67 -12.31 -8.38
CA PRO A 182 -14.80 -11.39 -8.39
C PRO A 182 -15.96 -11.91 -7.54
N ASP A 183 -16.57 -11.00 -6.78
CA ASP A 183 -17.87 -11.24 -6.14
C ASP A 183 -19.00 -10.59 -6.97
N ASN A 184 -20.24 -10.78 -6.55
CA ASN A 184 -21.43 -10.25 -7.23
C ASN A 184 -22.22 -9.29 -6.34
N GLN A 185 -21.53 -8.29 -5.76
CA GLN A 185 -22.13 -7.28 -4.88
C GLN A 185 -22.31 -5.95 -5.63
N PRO A 186 -23.52 -5.57 -6.06
CA PRO A 186 -23.73 -4.39 -6.91
C PRO A 186 -23.39 -3.06 -6.22
N ASP A 187 -23.45 -3.02 -4.89
CA ASP A 187 -23.20 -1.81 -4.11
C ASP A 187 -21.72 -1.62 -3.72
N LEU A 188 -20.85 -2.57 -4.08
CA LEU A 188 -19.42 -2.51 -3.78
C LEU A 188 -18.59 -2.07 -4.99
N PRO A 189 -17.54 -1.28 -4.79
CA PRO A 189 -16.66 -0.89 -5.87
C PRO A 189 -15.93 -2.11 -6.44
N GLY A 190 -15.69 -2.09 -7.75
CA GLY A 190 -14.79 -3.04 -8.40
C GLY A 190 -13.35 -2.91 -7.89
N TYR A 191 -12.49 -3.80 -8.36
CA TYR A 191 -11.06 -3.75 -8.07
C TYR A 191 -10.25 -3.93 -9.36
N GLU A 192 -9.04 -3.37 -9.37
CA GLU A 192 -8.08 -3.58 -10.44
C GLU A 192 -7.04 -4.61 -10.01
N VAL A 193 -6.77 -5.57 -10.89
CA VAL A 193 -5.75 -6.59 -10.64
C VAL A 193 -4.39 -6.03 -11.02
N LEU A 194 -3.54 -5.80 -10.02
CA LEU A 194 -2.16 -5.37 -10.25
C LEU A 194 -1.20 -6.55 -10.45
N ALA A 195 -1.55 -7.74 -9.93
CA ALA A 195 -0.74 -8.94 -10.10
C ALA A 195 -1.59 -10.21 -9.95
N THR A 196 -1.16 -11.30 -10.61
CA THR A 196 -1.76 -12.63 -10.50
C THR A 196 -0.73 -13.68 -10.08
N PHE A 197 -1.16 -14.71 -9.36
CA PHE A 197 -0.31 -15.88 -9.11
C PHE A 197 -0.11 -16.68 -10.41
N GLU A 198 1.14 -17.03 -10.73
CA GLU A 198 1.47 -17.95 -11.85
C GLU A 198 1.72 -19.38 -11.36
N SER A 199 2.05 -19.54 -10.08
CA SER A 199 2.25 -20.82 -9.42
C SER A 199 1.35 -20.89 -8.20
N GLU A 200 0.82 -22.08 -7.90
CA GLU A 200 0.03 -22.29 -6.68
C GLU A 200 0.78 -23.09 -5.61
N VAL A 201 0.30 -22.95 -4.38
CA VAL A 201 0.58 -23.88 -3.27
C VAL A 201 -0.76 -24.44 -2.85
N ALA A 202 -0.85 -25.77 -2.77
CA ALA A 202 -1.99 -26.49 -2.24
C ALA A 202 -1.47 -27.77 -1.59
N ASN A 203 -1.39 -27.79 -0.27
CA ASN A 203 -1.00 -28.96 0.53
C ASN A 203 -2.18 -29.91 0.79
N ASN A 204 -3.19 -29.92 -0.09
CA ASN A 204 -4.46 -30.63 0.11
C ASN A 204 -4.47 -31.95 -0.64
#